data_AF-A0A371K2Y7-F1
#
_entry.id   AF-A0A371K2Y7-F1
#
_cell.length_a   1.000
_cell.length_b   1.000
_cell.length_c   1.000
_cell.angle_alpha   90.00
_cell.angle_beta   90.00
_cell.angle_gamma   90.00
#
_symmetry.space_group_name_H-M   'P 1'
#
loop_
_entity.id
_entity.type
_entity.pdbx_description
1 polymer ?
#
loop_
_entity_poly.entity_id
_entity_poly.type
_entity_poly.pdbx_seq_one_letter_code
_entity_poly.pdbx_strand_id
1 'polypeptide(L)'
;MHASRRAAPWSIVMTYLYVQEITDKKVGKNLNEPEVAIQVLRTIQTIAEATEPVDGDQVKQWLGLLRDNEILAQKWKTSAHGIEIYPSGKRSEDRLGIVVNNGVVTVVNAWISEH
;
A
#
# COMPACT_ATOMS: atom_id res chain seq x y z
N MET A 1 26.90 -10.43 -44.53
CA MET A 1 25.48 -10.14 -44.25
C MET A 1 25.35 -9.87 -42.77
N HIS A 2 25.16 -8.61 -42.39
CA HIS A 2 25.08 -8.19 -40.99
C HIS A 2 23.71 -8.59 -40.42
N ALA A 3 23.70 -9.46 -39.41
CA ALA A 3 22.53 -9.72 -38.60
C ALA A 3 22.28 -8.48 -37.72
N SER A 4 21.34 -7.63 -38.14
CA SER A 4 20.83 -6.54 -37.32
C SER A 4 20.02 -7.15 -36.17
N ARG A 5 20.66 -7.29 -35.00
CA ARG A 5 19.97 -7.65 -33.76
C ARG A 5 19.10 -6.46 -33.36
N ARG A 6 17.78 -6.60 -33.49
CA ARG A 6 16.81 -5.68 -32.89
C ARG A 6 17.02 -5.70 -31.38
N ALA A 7 17.55 -4.63 -30.81
CA ALA A 7 17.43 -4.39 -29.38
C ALA A 7 15.97 -4.01 -29.11
N ALA A 8 15.26 -4.85 -28.35
CA ALA A 8 13.96 -4.48 -27.79
C ALA A 8 14.16 -3.28 -26.85
N PRO A 9 13.25 -2.29 -26.81
CA PRO A 9 13.31 -1.25 -25.79
C PRO A 9 13.01 -1.91 -24.44
N TRP A 10 13.99 -1.86 -23.54
CA TRP A 10 13.82 -2.26 -22.16
C TRP A 10 12.97 -1.18 -21.49
N SER A 11 11.64 -1.30 -21.59
CA SER A 11 10.78 -0.66 -20.61
C SER A 11 11.13 -1.33 -19.28
N ILE A 12 11.96 -0.67 -18.49
CA ILE A 12 12.13 -1.05 -17.09
C ILE A 12 10.74 -0.86 -16.50
N VAL A 13 10.03 -1.97 -16.30
CA VAL A 13 8.76 -1.98 -15.62
C VAL A 13 9.04 -1.50 -14.20
N MET A 14 8.69 -0.25 -13.91
CA MET A 14 8.86 0.34 -12.58
C MET A 14 7.56 0.11 -11.82
N THR A 15 7.52 -0.95 -11.01
CA THR A 15 6.39 -1.20 -10.10
C THR A 15 6.40 -0.19 -8.95
N TYR A 16 5.34 -0.17 -8.14
CA TYR A 16 5.33 0.65 -6.93
C TYR A 16 6.51 0.29 -6.02
N LEU A 17 7.19 1.31 -5.48
CA LEU A 17 8.14 1.16 -4.39
C LEU A 17 7.38 1.09 -3.06
N TYR A 18 7.54 0.00 -2.31
CA TYR A 18 7.02 -0.13 -0.96
C TYR A 18 8.02 0.42 0.06
N VAL A 19 7.56 1.30 0.94
CA VAL A 19 8.35 1.88 2.04
C VAL A 19 7.58 1.70 3.34
N GLN A 20 8.21 1.11 4.35
CA GLN A 20 7.61 0.96 5.68
C GLN A 20 8.37 1.83 6.68
N GLU A 21 7.80 2.99 7.03
CA GLU A 21 8.43 3.93 7.98
C GLU A 21 8.16 3.53 9.45
N ILE A 22 7.16 2.70 9.69
CA ILE A 22 6.83 2.18 11.01
C ILE A 22 7.43 0.79 11.24
N THR A 23 8.13 0.60 12.35
CA THR A 23 8.69 -0.72 12.69
C THR A 23 7.61 -1.70 13.11
N ASP A 24 7.84 -3.00 12.90
CA ASP A 24 6.95 -4.06 13.40
C ASP A 24 6.75 -3.98 14.92
N LYS A 25 7.78 -3.52 15.65
CA LYS A 25 7.69 -3.23 17.09
C LYS A 25 6.66 -2.14 17.40
N LYS A 26 6.55 -1.10 16.55
CA LYS A 26 5.54 -0.05 16.71
C LYS A 26 4.14 -0.59 16.43
N VAL A 27 3.98 -1.42 15.40
CA VAL A 27 2.72 -2.12 15.11
C VAL A 27 2.30 -2.98 16.29
N GLY A 28 3.21 -3.83 16.80
CA GLY A 28 3.00 -4.70 17.96
C GLY A 28 2.64 -3.99 19.25
N LYS A 29 3.11 -2.74 19.44
CA LYS A 29 2.81 -1.94 20.63
C LYS A 29 1.48 -1.19 20.51
N ASN A 30 1.10 -0.79 19.31
CA ASN A 30 0.04 0.19 19.10
C ASN A 30 -1.31 -0.41 18.71
N LEU A 31 -1.37 -1.68 18.33
CA LEU A 31 -2.58 -2.34 17.84
C LEU A 31 -2.99 -3.50 18.75
N ASN A 32 -4.28 -3.81 18.79
CA ASN A 32 -4.82 -4.93 19.54
C ASN A 32 -4.53 -6.27 18.84
N GLU A 33 -4.59 -6.29 17.50
CA GLU A 33 -4.37 -7.47 16.66
C GLU A 33 -3.17 -7.24 15.71
N PRO A 34 -1.95 -7.14 16.24
CA PRO A 34 -0.78 -6.78 15.44
C PRO A 34 -0.46 -7.79 14.33
N GLU A 35 -0.77 -9.07 14.53
CA GLU A 35 -0.51 -10.10 13.53
C GLU A 35 -1.39 -9.95 12.28
N VAL A 36 -2.65 -9.54 12.45
CA VAL A 36 -3.55 -9.24 11.33
C VAL A 36 -3.02 -8.05 10.55
N ALA A 37 -2.59 -7.00 11.26
CA ALA A 37 -1.98 -5.84 10.65
C ALA A 37 -0.70 -6.19 9.85
N ILE A 38 0.18 -7.03 10.40
CA ILE A 38 1.41 -7.48 9.72
C ILE A 38 1.08 -8.25 8.43
N GLN A 39 0.06 -9.11 8.43
CA GLN A 39 -0.35 -9.82 7.22
C GLN A 39 -0.90 -8.87 6.15
N VAL A 40 -1.66 -7.86 6.56
CA VAL A 40 -2.13 -6.80 5.64
C VAL A 40 -0.95 -6.02 5.06
N LEU A 41 0.06 -5.67 5.86
CA LEU A 41 1.27 -4.99 5.38
C LEU A 41 2.05 -5.83 4.36
N ARG A 42 2.20 -7.14 4.60
CA ARG A 42 2.82 -8.06 3.64
C ARG A 42 2.03 -8.12 2.33
N THR A 43 0.71 -8.14 2.41
CA THR A 43 -0.16 -8.14 1.23
C THR A 43 0.00 -6.84 0.44
N ILE A 44 0.04 -5.69 1.13
CA ILE A 44 0.29 -4.38 0.51
C ILE A 44 1.66 -4.34 -0.19
N GLN A 45 2.70 -4.88 0.45
CA GLN A 45 4.02 -4.99 -0.17
C GLN A 45 3.94 -5.83 -1.46
N THR A 46 3.31 -7.00 -1.42
CA THR A 46 3.15 -7.86 -2.60
C THR A 46 2.37 -7.16 -3.72
N ILE A 47 1.31 -6.42 -3.39
CA ILE A 47 0.55 -5.62 -4.38
C ILE A 47 1.46 -4.56 -5.00
N ALA A 48 2.26 -3.85 -4.21
CA ALA A 48 3.15 -2.81 -4.70
C ALA A 48 4.20 -3.39 -5.67
N GLU A 49 4.84 -4.51 -5.29
CA GLU A 49 5.85 -5.20 -6.10
C GLU A 49 5.28 -5.82 -7.39
N ALA A 50 3.97 -6.04 -7.47
CA ALA A 50 3.30 -6.62 -8.63
C ALA A 50 2.59 -5.60 -9.52
N THR A 51 2.51 -4.33 -9.10
CA THR A 51 1.66 -3.33 -9.77
C THR A 51 2.45 -2.18 -10.34
N GLU A 52 2.21 -1.88 -11.61
CA GLU A 52 2.69 -0.66 -12.26
C GLU A 52 1.80 0.55 -11.86
N PRO A 53 2.40 1.68 -11.45
CA PRO A 53 1.66 2.90 -11.24
C PRO A 53 1.08 3.41 -12.56
N VAL A 54 -0.21 3.72 -12.58
CA VAL A 54 -0.80 4.40 -13.73
C VAL A 54 -0.70 5.91 -13.57
N ASP A 55 -0.54 6.62 -14.69
CA ASP A 55 -0.67 8.07 -14.70
C ASP A 55 -2.09 8.46 -14.29
N GLY A 56 -2.21 9.35 -13.29
CA GLY A 56 -3.49 9.83 -12.77
C GLY A 56 -3.66 9.62 -11.26
N ASP A 57 -4.90 9.32 -10.84
CA ASP A 57 -5.24 9.17 -9.42
C ASP A 57 -4.79 7.81 -8.87
N GLN A 58 -3.54 7.79 -8.41
CA GLN A 58 -2.93 6.62 -7.77
C GLN A 58 -3.65 6.20 -6.48
N VAL A 59 -4.30 7.12 -5.79
CA VAL A 59 -5.07 6.77 -4.59
C VAL A 59 -6.30 5.96 -4.97
N LYS A 60 -6.99 6.36 -6.05
CA LYS A 60 -8.12 5.58 -6.59
C LYS A 60 -7.67 4.22 -7.10
N GLN A 61 -6.52 4.13 -7.77
CA GLN A 61 -5.93 2.84 -8.17
C GLN A 61 -5.75 1.94 -6.94
N TRP A 62 -5.11 2.45 -5.88
CA TRP A 62 -4.86 1.69 -4.66
C TRP A 62 -6.12 1.29 -3.90
N LEU A 63 -7.13 2.14 -3.82
CA LEU A 63 -8.42 1.75 -3.25
C LEU A 63 -9.09 0.61 -4.02
N GLY A 64 -8.91 0.55 -5.34
CA GLY A 64 -9.32 -0.58 -6.18
C GLY A 64 -8.55 -1.86 -5.83
N LEU A 65 -7.21 -1.80 -5.84
CA LEU A 65 -6.34 -2.94 -5.55
C LEU A 65 -6.59 -3.53 -4.15
N LEU A 66 -6.74 -2.67 -3.14
CA LEU A 66 -7.03 -3.11 -1.77
C LEU A 66 -8.38 -3.83 -1.69
N ARG A 67 -9.41 -3.29 -2.33
CA ARG A 67 -10.73 -3.93 -2.40
C ARG A 67 -10.67 -5.28 -3.11
N ASP A 68 -9.93 -5.37 -4.20
CA ASP A 68 -9.80 -6.61 -4.99
C ASP A 68 -9.02 -7.70 -4.23
N ASN A 69 -8.27 -7.33 -3.18
CA ASN A 69 -7.61 -8.23 -2.22
C ASN A 69 -8.36 -8.34 -0.88
N GLU A 70 -9.64 -7.95 -0.84
CA GLU A 70 -10.50 -8.01 0.36
C GLU A 70 -9.98 -7.18 1.57
N ILE A 71 -9.07 -6.23 1.34
CA ILE A 71 -8.57 -5.32 2.37
C ILE A 71 -9.52 -4.12 2.46
N LEU A 72 -10.16 -3.98 3.62
CA LEU A 72 -11.02 -2.84 3.90
C LEU A 72 -10.19 -1.57 4.09
N ALA A 73 -10.45 -0.56 3.27
CA ALA A 73 -9.77 0.72 3.31
C ALA A 73 -10.68 1.87 2.86
N GLN A 74 -10.32 3.10 3.21
CA GLN A 74 -10.97 4.31 2.72
C GLN A 74 -9.97 5.44 2.49
N LYS A 75 -10.38 6.44 1.69
CA LYS A 75 -9.61 7.68 1.56
C LYS A 75 -9.50 8.35 2.92
N TRP A 76 -8.29 8.67 3.34
CA TRP A 76 -8.10 9.49 4.53
C TRP A 76 -8.48 10.94 4.22
N LYS A 77 -9.59 11.40 4.79
CA LYS A 77 -10.24 12.69 4.47
C LYS A 77 -9.31 13.90 4.50
N THR A 78 -8.36 13.95 5.43
CA THR A 78 -7.47 15.11 5.64
C THR A 78 -6.20 15.05 4.81
N SER A 79 -5.99 14.00 4.00
CA SER A 79 -4.80 13.81 3.21
C SER A 79 -5.14 13.74 1.72
N ALA A 80 -4.36 14.39 0.86
CA ALA A 80 -4.47 14.25 -0.59
C ALA A 80 -4.10 12.83 -1.06
N HIS A 81 -3.11 12.21 -0.41
CA HIS A 81 -2.51 10.93 -0.82
C HIS A 81 -2.75 9.78 0.16
N GLY A 82 -3.37 10.06 1.32
CA GLY A 82 -3.54 9.09 2.40
C GLY A 82 -4.70 8.13 2.19
N ILE A 83 -4.48 6.88 2.61
CA ILE A 83 -5.48 5.82 2.71
C ILE A 83 -5.43 5.28 4.15
N GLU A 84 -6.59 5.17 4.76
CA GLU A 84 -6.79 4.53 6.04
C GLU A 84 -7.25 3.08 5.80
N ILE A 85 -6.60 2.13 6.46
CA ILE A 85 -6.84 0.70 6.33
C ILE A 85 -7.36 0.15 7.67
N TYR A 86 -8.30 -0.79 7.56
CA TYR A 86 -8.96 -1.47 8.65
C TYR A 86 -8.49 -2.93 8.68
N PRO A 87 -7.33 -3.24 9.28
CA PRO A 87 -6.73 -4.57 9.21
C PRO A 87 -7.66 -5.68 9.71
N SER A 88 -8.36 -5.47 10.83
CA SER A 88 -9.35 -6.40 11.38
C SER A 88 -10.80 -6.01 11.05
N GLY A 89 -11.00 -5.15 10.05
CA GLY A 89 -12.31 -4.72 9.56
C GLY A 89 -12.91 -3.48 10.25
N LYS A 90 -14.03 -2.98 9.70
CA LYS A 90 -14.59 -1.64 10.03
C LYS A 90 -15.01 -1.42 11.47
N ARG A 91 -15.29 -2.49 12.23
CA ARG A 91 -15.71 -2.42 13.64
C ARG A 91 -14.54 -2.54 14.62
N SER A 92 -13.36 -2.94 14.14
CA SER A 92 -12.14 -2.88 14.95
C SER A 92 -11.73 -1.43 15.12
N GLU A 93 -11.01 -1.12 16.18
CA GLU A 93 -10.38 0.18 16.40
C GLU A 93 -9.00 0.27 15.74
N ASP A 94 -8.39 -0.86 15.40
CA ASP A 94 -7.06 -0.91 14.81
C ASP A 94 -7.05 -0.24 13.43
N ARG A 95 -6.08 0.64 13.19
CA ARG A 95 -5.89 1.38 11.93
C ARG A 95 -4.46 1.30 11.46
N LEU A 96 -4.31 1.19 10.15
CA LEU A 96 -3.06 1.46 9.44
C LEU A 96 -3.24 2.65 8.51
N GLY A 97 -2.19 3.43 8.36
CA GLY A 97 -2.17 4.59 7.47
C GLY A 97 -1.10 4.40 6.42
N ILE A 98 -1.49 4.48 5.15
CA ILE A 98 -0.55 4.53 4.03
C ILE A 98 -0.70 5.83 3.26
N VAL A 99 0.37 6.24 2.58
CA VAL A 99 0.40 7.35 1.63
C VAL A 99 0.84 6.80 0.28
N VAL A 100 0.10 7.15 -0.77
CA VAL A 100 0.41 6.71 -2.14
C VAL A 100 0.66 7.94 -3.01
N ASN A 101 1.88 8.07 -3.52
CA ASN A 101 2.25 9.19 -4.38
C ASN A 101 3.44 8.84 -5.28
N ASN A 102 3.41 9.29 -6.54
CA ASN A 102 4.50 9.16 -7.51
C ASN A 102 5.13 7.76 -7.59
N GLY A 103 4.30 6.71 -7.59
CA GLY A 103 4.79 5.34 -7.67
C GLY A 103 5.40 4.82 -6.36
N VAL A 104 5.18 5.50 -5.23
CA VAL A 104 5.64 5.06 -3.90
C VAL A 104 4.44 4.86 -2.99
N VAL A 105 4.48 3.77 -2.22
CA VAL A 105 3.50 3.42 -1.19
C VAL A 105 4.21 3.36 0.14
N THR A 106 3.90 4.32 1.01
CA THR A 106 4.56 4.48 2.30
C THR A 106 3.61 4.16 3.44
N VAL A 107 3.98 3.22 4.32
CA VAL A 107 3.28 2.96 5.58
C VAL A 107 3.75 3.96 6.62
N VAL A 108 2.87 4.88 7.00
CA VAL A 108 3.23 6.04 7.84
C VAL A 108 2.77 5.90 9.28
N ASN A 109 1.73 5.09 9.55
CA ASN A 109 1.18 5.01 10.90
C ASN A 109 0.44 3.71 11.21
N ALA A 110 0.41 3.38 12.50
CA ALA A 110 -0.38 2.31 13.11
C ALA A 110 -0.90 2.83 14.45
N TRP A 111 -2.22 2.85 14.63
CA TRP A 111 -2.88 3.40 15.83
C TRP A 111 -4.22 2.73 16.11
N ILE A 112 -4.68 2.85 17.35
CA ILE A 112 -6.06 2.57 17.76
C ILE A 112 -6.88 3.85 17.57
N SER A 113 -7.93 3.78 16.76
CA SER A 113 -8.88 4.88 16.60
C SER A 113 -9.90 4.80 17.72
N GLU A 114 -9.84 5.74 18.66
CA GLU A 114 -10.94 6.01 19.56
C GLU A 114 -12.13 6.50 18.73
N HIS A 115 -13.27 5.81 18.85
CA HIS A 115 -14.50 6.16 18.15
C HIS A 115 -15.19 7.39 18.76
#